data_AF-A0A1Q3PC48-F1
#
_entry.id   AF-A0A1Q3PC48-F1
#
_cell.length_a   1.000
_cell.length_b   1.000
_cell.length_c   1.000
_cell.angle_alpha   90.00
_cell.angle_beta   90.00
_cell.angle_gamma   90.00
#
_symmetry.space_group_name_H-M   'P 1'
#
loop_
_entity.id
_entity.type
_entity.pdbx_description
1 polymer ?
#
loop_
_entity_poly.entity_id
_entity_poly.type
_entity_poly.pdbx_seq_one_letter_code
_entity_poly.pdbx_strand_id
1 'polypeptide(L)'
;MIKQFRNLRKGDVVRAIRPGDTAEHVWVILSTVKSFTHCVRACNFTSSDYAPGEVLINVSSFSLPMHWFRYRTERTFVRVNSSDCLTEDDVIGYLGNLGECCTELMEHICLYTYSCPVDAIDDLCDCNFEKIKAEIRVDAKSQPECGCLSSAHQ
;
A
#
# COMPACT_ATOMS: atom_id res chain seq x y z
N MET A 1 20.07 -8.91 -2.07
CA MET A 1 20.21 -9.05 -0.60
C MET A 1 18.89 -9.59 -0.08
N ILE A 2 18.87 -10.70 0.65
CA ILE A 2 17.63 -11.26 1.19
C ILE A 2 17.42 -10.66 2.58
N LYS A 3 16.38 -9.85 2.74
CA LYS A 3 15.94 -9.37 4.05
C LYS A 3 15.00 -10.42 4.63
N GLN A 4 15.28 -10.90 5.83
CA GLN A 4 14.40 -11.86 6.50
C GLN A 4 13.04 -11.24 6.76
N PHE A 5 11.97 -12.03 6.63
CA PHE A 5 10.58 -11.58 6.81
C PHE A 5 10.37 -10.85 8.14
N ARG A 6 10.93 -11.39 9.23
CA ARG A 6 10.83 -10.80 10.58
C ARG A 6 11.49 -9.42 10.73
N ASN A 7 12.33 -9.03 9.78
CA ASN A 7 12.98 -7.73 9.75
C ASN A 7 12.27 -6.74 8.81
N LEU A 8 11.17 -7.16 8.17
CA LEU A 8 10.37 -6.27 7.35
C LEU A 8 9.72 -5.19 8.22
N ARG A 9 9.78 -3.97 7.71
CA ARG A 9 9.26 -2.76 8.35
C ARG A 9 8.38 -2.00 7.37
N LYS A 10 7.57 -1.10 7.91
CA LYS A 10 6.80 -0.15 7.10
C LYS A 10 7.65 0.51 6.01
N GLY A 11 7.07 0.58 4.82
CA GLY A 11 7.69 1.14 3.62
C GLY A 11 8.59 0.16 2.89
N ASP A 12 8.96 -1.00 3.46
CA ASP A 12 9.74 -1.98 2.70
C ASP A 12 8.97 -2.41 1.45
N VAL A 13 9.71 -2.55 0.36
CA VAL A 13 9.19 -2.99 -0.94
C VAL A 13 9.72 -4.38 -1.21
N VAL A 14 8.81 -5.29 -1.48
CA VAL A 14 9.11 -6.71 -1.69
C VAL A 14 8.43 -7.23 -2.95
N ARG A 15 8.95 -8.33 -3.46
CA ARG A 15 8.32 -9.17 -4.47
C ARG A 15 7.65 -10.33 -3.75
N ALA A 16 6.37 -10.55 -4.00
CA ALA A 16 5.60 -11.59 -3.33
C ALA A 16 4.43 -12.09 -4.20
N ILE A 17 3.95 -13.29 -3.91
CA ILE A 17 2.73 -13.88 -4.49
C ILE A 17 1.70 -13.96 -3.37
N ARG A 18 0.52 -13.34 -3.56
CA ARG A 18 -0.57 -13.46 -2.59
C ARG A 18 -1.09 -14.91 -2.58
N PRO A 19 -1.53 -15.45 -1.43
CA PRO A 19 -2.26 -16.71 -1.41
C PRO A 19 -3.45 -16.72 -2.39
N GLY A 20 -3.45 -17.66 -3.32
CA GLY A 20 -4.48 -17.79 -4.35
C GLY A 20 -4.17 -17.08 -5.68
N ASP A 21 -3.14 -16.24 -5.72
CA ASP A 21 -2.63 -15.67 -6.97
C ASP A 21 -1.63 -16.62 -7.64
N THR A 22 -1.51 -16.51 -8.97
CA THR A 22 -0.51 -17.25 -9.75
C THR A 22 0.65 -16.38 -10.23
N ALA A 23 0.57 -15.07 -9.97
CA ALA A 23 1.51 -14.07 -10.47
C ALA A 23 2.23 -13.36 -9.31
N GLU A 24 3.49 -13.02 -9.55
CA GLU A 24 4.27 -12.18 -8.66
C GLU A 24 3.87 -10.72 -8.81
N HIS A 25 3.72 -10.03 -7.68
CA HIS A 25 3.49 -8.60 -7.64
C HIS A 25 4.58 -7.90 -6.83
N VAL A 26 4.67 -6.58 -7.01
CA VAL A 26 5.46 -5.70 -6.15
C VAL A 26 4.55 -5.23 -5.03
N TRP A 27 5.01 -5.37 -3.80
CA TRP A 27 4.26 -5.09 -2.58
C TRP A 27 4.99 -4.06 -1.72
N VAL A 28 4.22 -3.25 -1.01
CA VAL A 28 4.69 -2.29 -0.01
C VAL A 28 4.17 -2.72 1.35
N ILE A 29 5.07 -2.88 2.30
CA ILE A 29 4.75 -3.22 3.69
C ILE A 29 4.16 -1.99 4.39
N LEU A 30 2.98 -2.15 4.99
CA LEU A 30 2.24 -1.08 5.66
C LEU A 30 2.44 -1.07 7.19
N SER A 31 2.77 -2.22 7.77
CA SER A 31 2.95 -2.39 9.21
C SER A 31 4.27 -3.07 9.53
N THR A 32 4.78 -2.84 10.73
CA THR A 32 5.98 -3.51 11.25
C THR A 32 5.65 -4.93 11.67
N VAL A 33 6.50 -5.90 11.30
CA VAL A 33 6.33 -7.29 11.76
C VAL A 33 6.55 -7.36 13.28
N LYS A 34 5.57 -7.87 14.01
CA LYS A 34 5.63 -8.11 15.46
C LYS A 34 5.84 -9.60 15.71
N SER A 35 6.39 -9.98 16.86
CA SER A 35 6.78 -11.37 17.17
C SER A 35 5.64 -12.40 17.11
N PHE A 36 4.38 -11.95 17.13
CA PHE A 36 3.18 -12.80 17.11
C PHE A 36 2.27 -12.55 15.90
N THR A 37 2.71 -11.75 14.91
CA THR A 37 1.88 -11.53 13.72
C THR A 37 2.00 -12.72 12.78
N HIS A 38 0.86 -13.33 12.42
CA HIS A 38 0.81 -14.43 11.45
C HIS A 38 1.09 -13.97 10.02
N CYS A 39 0.87 -12.68 9.74
CA CYS A 39 1.12 -12.05 8.46
C CYS A 39 1.35 -10.55 8.67
N VAL A 40 1.88 -9.87 7.67
CA VAL A 40 2.14 -8.43 7.68
C VAL A 40 1.22 -7.73 6.70
N ARG A 41 0.61 -6.61 7.14
CA ARG A 41 -0.23 -5.80 6.27
C ARG A 41 0.61 -5.21 5.15
N ALA A 42 0.09 -5.31 3.93
CA ALA A 42 0.75 -4.81 2.74
C ALA A 42 -0.28 -4.28 1.73
N CYS A 43 0.19 -3.53 0.75
CA CYS A 43 -0.56 -3.18 -0.45
C CYS A 43 0.29 -3.48 -1.68
N ASN A 44 -0.31 -3.70 -2.84
CA ASN A 44 0.43 -4.05 -4.04
C ASN A 44 0.34 -2.98 -5.12
N PHE A 45 1.34 -2.96 -5.99
CA PHE A 45 1.24 -2.26 -7.27
C PHE A 45 0.47 -3.12 -8.26
N THR A 46 -0.48 -2.51 -8.95
CA THR A 46 -1.32 -3.18 -9.96
C THR A 46 -1.54 -2.28 -11.17
N SER A 47 -1.81 -2.91 -12.31
CA SER A 47 -2.34 -2.23 -13.50
C SER A 47 -3.75 -2.68 -13.86
N SER A 48 -4.38 -3.48 -12.99
CA SER A 48 -5.76 -3.94 -13.14
C SER A 48 -6.74 -2.87 -12.69
N ASP A 49 -7.94 -2.92 -13.27
CA ASP A 49 -9.04 -2.02 -12.92
C ASP A 49 -9.62 -2.33 -11.53
N TYR A 50 -10.41 -1.38 -11.02
CA TYR A 50 -11.02 -1.33 -9.69
C TYR A 50 -11.92 -2.53 -9.35
N ALA A 51 -11.84 -3.00 -8.09
CA ALA A 51 -12.87 -3.82 -7.45
C ALA A 51 -13.55 -3.06 -6.29
N PRO A 52 -14.84 -3.33 -6.00
CA PRO A 52 -15.53 -2.73 -4.86
C PRO A 52 -14.80 -2.94 -3.53
N GLY A 53 -14.67 -1.88 -2.73
CA GLY A 53 -14.02 -1.95 -1.41
C GLY A 53 -12.49 -1.80 -1.44
N GLU A 54 -11.92 -1.49 -2.60
CA GLU A 54 -10.49 -1.20 -2.76
C GLU A 54 -10.23 0.29 -2.95
N VAL A 55 -9.06 0.75 -2.54
CA VAL A 55 -8.58 2.11 -2.82
C VAL A 55 -7.43 2.02 -3.81
N LEU A 56 -7.58 2.70 -4.95
CA LEU A 56 -6.53 2.82 -5.97
C LEU A 56 -5.92 4.21 -5.91
N ILE A 57 -4.61 4.27 -5.66
CA ILE A 57 -3.83 5.52 -5.66
C ILE A 57 -2.99 5.53 -6.93
N ASN A 58 -3.25 6.48 -7.83
CA ASN A 58 -2.46 6.63 -9.04
C ASN A 58 -1.02 7.02 -8.68
N VAL A 59 -0.04 6.26 -9.18
CA VAL A 59 1.39 6.52 -8.90
C VAL A 59 2.15 7.17 -10.05
N SER A 60 1.47 7.65 -11.09
CA SER A 60 2.11 8.23 -12.28
C SER A 60 2.92 9.49 -11.97
N SER A 61 2.54 10.27 -10.97
CA SER A 61 3.26 11.46 -10.52
C SER A 61 4.49 11.17 -9.66
N PHE A 62 4.70 9.91 -9.22
CA PHE A 62 5.79 9.55 -8.32
C PHE A 62 6.95 8.90 -9.07
N SER A 63 8.16 9.32 -8.71
CA SER A 63 9.42 8.79 -9.26
C SER A 63 9.83 7.48 -8.59
N LEU A 64 9.15 6.38 -8.93
CA LEU A 64 9.47 5.06 -8.39
C LEU A 64 10.65 4.40 -9.12
N PRO A 65 11.54 3.69 -8.39
CA PRO A 65 12.65 2.97 -9.01
C PRO A 65 12.18 1.90 -10.00
N MET A 66 12.60 2.04 -11.27
CA MET A 66 12.18 1.14 -12.34
C MET A 66 12.58 -0.33 -12.10
N HIS A 67 13.69 -0.57 -11.39
CA HIS A 67 14.18 -1.92 -11.10
C HIS A 67 13.27 -2.73 -10.16
N TRP A 68 12.30 -2.11 -9.49
CA TRP A 68 11.29 -2.84 -8.71
C TRP A 68 10.31 -3.58 -9.62
N PHE A 69 10.03 -3.00 -10.79
CA PHE A 69 9.02 -3.49 -11.71
C PHE A 69 9.66 -4.33 -12.80
N ARG A 70 8.99 -5.42 -13.17
CA ARG A 70 9.34 -6.14 -14.40
C ARG A 70 8.91 -5.32 -15.63
N TYR A 71 7.71 -4.74 -15.55
CA TYR A 71 7.15 -3.78 -16.48
C TYR A 71 6.34 -2.77 -15.67
N ARG A 72 6.56 -1.47 -15.87
CA ARG A 72 5.75 -0.39 -15.29
C ARG A 72 5.01 0.30 -16.42
N THR A 73 3.71 0.49 -16.26
CA THR A 73 2.87 1.22 -17.22
C THR A 73 2.43 2.55 -16.62
N GLU A 74 1.95 3.47 -17.45
CA GLU A 74 1.33 4.73 -16.97
C GLU A 74 0.07 4.47 -16.13
N ARG A 75 -0.56 3.31 -16.32
CA ARG A 75 -1.67 2.79 -15.52
C ARG A 75 -1.17 1.90 -14.39
N THR A 76 -0.23 2.39 -13.57
CA THR A 76 0.17 1.71 -12.35
C THR A 76 -0.47 2.41 -11.16
N PHE A 77 -1.08 1.64 -10.28
CA PHE A 77 -1.73 2.09 -9.05
C PHE A 77 -1.16 1.37 -7.84
N VAL A 78 -1.14 2.01 -6.68
CA VAL A 78 -1.12 1.28 -5.41
C VAL A 78 -2.56 0.88 -5.10
N ARG A 79 -2.79 -0.41 -4.93
CA ARG A 79 -4.07 -0.98 -4.50
C ARG A 79 -4.00 -1.29 -3.02
N VAL A 80 -4.81 -0.59 -2.24
CA VAL A 80 -4.97 -0.81 -0.80
C VAL A 80 -6.31 -1.50 -0.57
N ASN A 81 -6.29 -2.62 0.16
CA ASN A 81 -7.49 -3.30 0.62
C ASN A 81 -7.31 -3.81 2.07
N SER A 82 -8.41 -4.18 2.71
CA SER A 82 -8.46 -4.63 4.11
C SER A 82 -8.07 -6.09 4.32
N SER A 83 -8.01 -6.89 3.28
CA SER A 83 -7.68 -8.32 3.35
C SER A 83 -6.20 -8.62 3.11
N ASP A 84 -5.45 -7.66 2.56
CA ASP A 84 -4.07 -7.87 2.13
C ASP A 84 -3.09 -8.04 3.27
N CYS A 85 -2.62 -9.28 3.37
CA CYS A 85 -1.64 -9.70 4.34
C CYS A 85 -0.67 -10.68 3.68
N LEU A 86 0.63 -10.49 3.92
CA LEU A 86 1.68 -11.39 3.44
C LEU A 86 2.25 -12.20 4.60
N THR A 87 2.40 -13.49 4.40
CA THR A 87 3.14 -14.40 5.29
C THR A 87 4.60 -14.48 4.86
N GLU A 88 5.42 -15.20 5.63
CA GLU A 88 6.83 -15.43 5.29
C GLU A 88 6.97 -16.18 3.95
N ASP A 89 6.09 -17.17 3.69
CA ASP A 89 6.12 -18.00 2.50
C ASP A 89 5.71 -17.23 1.22
N ASP A 90 4.97 -16.13 1.38
CA ASP A 90 4.52 -15.31 0.25
C ASP A 90 5.67 -14.43 -0.30
N VAL A 91 6.67 -14.11 0.53
CA VAL A 91 7.74 -13.16 0.20
C VAL A 91 8.90 -13.84 -0.53
N ILE A 92 9.13 -13.43 -1.78
CA ILE A 92 10.16 -13.97 -2.66
C ILE A 92 11.47 -13.21 -2.54
N GLY A 93 11.40 -11.87 -2.41
CA GLY A 93 12.61 -11.06 -2.38
C GLY A 93 12.40 -9.61 -2.00
N TYR A 94 13.45 -9.00 -1.45
CA TYR A 94 13.48 -7.60 -1.06
C TYR A 94 13.96 -6.71 -2.21
N LEU A 95 13.27 -5.59 -2.43
CA LEU A 95 13.52 -4.66 -3.53
C LEU A 95 14.01 -3.27 -3.06
N GLY A 96 13.64 -2.83 -1.86
CA GLY A 96 14.03 -1.52 -1.34
C GLY A 96 13.08 -1.03 -0.26
N ASN A 97 13.08 0.28 0.01
CA ASN A 97 12.15 0.90 0.94
C ASN A 97 11.58 2.20 0.35
N LEU A 98 10.27 2.29 0.25
CA LEU A 98 9.52 3.41 -0.30
C LEU A 98 9.69 4.69 0.52
N GLY A 99 9.86 4.58 1.84
CA GLY A 99 10.13 5.72 2.72
C GLY A 99 11.52 6.34 2.53
N GLU A 100 12.44 5.66 1.82
CA GLU A 100 13.77 6.18 1.54
C GLU A 100 13.84 6.92 0.20
N CYS A 101 13.02 6.54 -0.78
CA CYS A 101 13.05 7.13 -2.12
C CYS A 101 11.80 7.92 -2.53
N CYS A 102 10.66 7.67 -1.88
CA CYS A 102 9.35 8.22 -2.25
C CYS A 102 8.46 8.45 -1.02
N THR A 103 8.96 9.20 -0.03
CA THR A 103 8.24 9.49 1.22
C THR A 103 6.83 10.04 0.99
N GLU A 104 6.67 10.92 -0.01
CA GLU A 104 5.37 11.49 -0.40
C GLU A 104 4.34 10.42 -0.77
N LEU A 105 4.75 9.34 -1.45
CA LEU A 105 3.83 8.25 -1.78
C LEU A 105 3.40 7.48 -0.53
N MET A 106 4.31 7.26 0.43
CA MET A 106 3.93 6.65 1.72
C MET A 106 2.97 7.53 2.51
N GLU A 107 3.15 8.85 2.48
CA GLU A 107 2.20 9.78 3.09
C GLU A 107 0.83 9.75 2.42
N HIS A 108 0.79 9.67 1.09
CA HIS A 108 -0.46 9.49 0.34
C HIS A 108 -1.14 8.19 0.71
N ILE A 109 -0.41 7.07 0.75
CA ILE A 109 -0.96 5.77 1.19
C ILE A 109 -1.57 5.89 2.58
N CYS A 110 -0.86 6.51 3.53
CA CYS A 110 -1.38 6.75 4.88
C CYS A 110 -2.64 7.61 4.90
N LEU A 111 -2.65 8.72 4.16
CA LEU A 111 -3.79 9.63 4.09
C LEU A 111 -5.02 8.93 3.51
N TYR A 112 -4.88 8.21 2.40
CA TYR A 112 -5.96 7.46 1.78
C TYR A 112 -6.47 6.32 2.68
N THR A 113 -5.58 5.60 3.36
CA THR A 113 -5.97 4.54 4.31
C THR A 113 -6.75 5.10 5.50
N TYR A 114 -6.39 6.30 5.98
CA TYR A 114 -7.12 6.97 7.06
C TYR A 114 -8.48 7.53 6.61
N SER A 115 -8.49 8.19 5.45
CA SER A 115 -9.63 8.97 4.99
C SER A 115 -10.69 8.15 4.27
N CYS A 116 -10.32 6.99 3.73
CA CYS A 116 -11.20 6.13 2.96
C CYS A 116 -11.53 4.86 3.75
N PRO A 117 -12.82 4.55 3.95
CA PRO A 117 -13.22 3.33 4.66
C PRO A 117 -12.80 2.11 3.84
N VAL A 118 -11.66 1.55 4.21
CA VAL A 118 -11.28 0.18 3.91
C VAL A 118 -11.62 -0.60 5.18
N ASP A 119 -12.39 -1.69 5.09
CA ASP A 119 -12.87 -2.39 6.30
C ASP A 119 -11.73 -2.63 7.32
N ALA A 120 -11.91 -2.23 8.59
CA ALA A 120 -10.90 -2.35 9.65
C ALA A 120 -9.59 -1.53 9.46
N ILE A 121 -9.70 -0.19 9.48
CA ILE A 121 -8.58 0.78 9.42
C ILE A 121 -7.58 0.64 10.59
N ASP A 122 -8.03 0.22 11.77
CA ASP A 122 -7.26 0.36 13.02
C ASP A 122 -5.92 -0.40 13.04
N ASP A 123 -5.75 -1.42 12.19
CA ASP A 123 -4.50 -2.20 12.08
C ASP A 123 -3.85 -2.17 10.68
N LEU A 124 -4.39 -1.39 9.74
CA LEU A 124 -4.00 -1.47 8.33
C LEU A 124 -2.60 -0.92 8.05
N CYS A 125 -2.17 0.12 8.77
CA CYS A 125 -0.90 0.80 8.54
C CYS A 125 -0.38 1.48 9.80
N ASP A 126 0.93 1.37 10.07
CA ASP A 126 1.60 2.06 11.19
C ASP A 126 1.78 3.57 10.87
N CYS A 127 0.70 4.29 10.57
CA CYS A 127 0.69 5.72 10.26
C CYS A 127 0.49 6.56 11.52
N ASN A 128 1.05 7.78 11.52
CA ASN A 128 0.73 8.77 12.53
C ASN A 128 -0.62 9.44 12.21
N PHE A 129 -1.72 8.74 12.50
CA PHE A 129 -3.06 9.21 12.18
C PHE A 129 -3.46 10.47 12.95
N GLU A 130 -2.93 10.69 14.16
CA GLU A 130 -3.15 11.93 14.90
C GLU A 130 -2.56 13.14 14.18
N LYS A 131 -1.36 13.00 13.59
CA LYS A 131 -0.77 14.05 12.75
C LYS A 131 -1.64 14.31 11.52
N ILE A 132 -2.06 13.27 10.81
CA ILE A 132 -2.90 13.39 9.60
C ILE A 132 -4.23 14.09 9.93
N LYS A 133 -4.88 13.67 11.02
CA LYS A 133 -6.12 14.27 11.52
C LYS A 133 -5.95 15.74 11.87
N ALA A 134 -4.84 16.12 12.49
CA ALA A 134 -4.53 17.51 12.78
C ALA A 134 -4.30 18.33 11.50
N GLU A 135 -3.57 17.79 10.51
CA GLU A 135 -3.32 18.44 9.22
C GLU A 135 -4.60 18.68 8.41
N ILE A 136 -5.54 17.72 8.43
CA ILE A 136 -6.86 17.88 7.80
C ILE A 136 -7.69 18.96 8.51
N ARG A 137 -7.69 18.98 9.86
CA ARG A 137 -8.48 19.95 10.65
C ARG A 137 -8.10 21.41 10.41
N VAL A 138 -6.86 21.66 10.00
CA VAL A 138 -6.33 23.01 9.76
C VAL A 138 -6.22 23.33 8.27
N ASP A 139 -6.89 22.55 7.41
CA ASP A 139 -6.87 22.67 5.94
C ASP A 139 -5.46 22.62 5.31
N ALA A 140 -4.48 22.07 6.03
CA ALA A 140 -3.12 21.87 5.50
C ALA A 140 -3.03 20.65 4.57
N LYS A 141 -3.96 19.70 4.69
CA LYS A 141 -4.16 18.59 3.76
C LYS A 141 -5.64 18.45 3.43
N SER A 142 -5.97 18.28 2.15
CA SER A 142 -7.32 17.94 1.73
C SER A 142 -7.60 16.46 1.99
N GLN A 143 -8.83 16.15 2.40
CA GLN A 143 -9.31 14.78 2.42
C GLN A 143 -9.40 14.26 0.98
N PRO A 144 -8.79 13.11 0.65
CA PRO A 144 -8.87 12.57 -0.69
C PRO A 144 -10.31 12.18 -1.02
N GLU A 145 -10.66 12.30 -2.29
CA GLU A 145 -11.88 11.69 -2.81
C GLU A 145 -11.69 10.17 -2.76
N CYS A 146 -12.29 9.57 -1.75
CA CYS A 146 -12.38 8.13 -1.63
C CYS A 146 -13.29 7.66 -2.74
N GLY A 147 -12.70 7.00 -3.74
CA GLY A 147 -13.38 6.57 -4.94
C GLY A 147 -14.49 5.55 -4.68
N CYS A 148 -15.59 5.97 -4.07
CA CYS A 148 -16.88 5.66 -4.64
C CYS A 148 -16.99 6.54 -5.88
N LEU A 149 -16.61 6.03 -7.05
CA LEU A 149 -17.42 6.41 -8.21
C LEU A 149 -18.79 5.84 -7.87
N SER A 150 -19.62 6.66 -7.23
CA SER A 150 -21.05 6.45 -7.10
C SER A 150 -21.50 5.89 -8.43
N SER A 151 -22.18 4.75 -8.39
CA SER A 151 -22.96 4.20 -9.49
C SER A 151 -23.75 5.32 -10.17
N ALA A 152 -23.15 5.96 -11.17
CA ALA A 152 -23.74 6.95 -12.03
C ALA A 152 -23.79 6.30 -13.42
N HIS A 153 -24.67 5.32 -13.55
CA HIS A 153 -25.37 4.96 -14.78
C HIS A 153 -26.43 3.89 -14.43
N GLN A 154 -27.60 4.35 -14.02
CA GLN A 154 -28.86 3.95 -14.63
C GLN A 154 -29.70 5.21 -14.85
#